data_AF-A0A7X6X6N0-F1
#
_entry.id   AF-A0A7X6X6N0-F1
#
_cell.length_a   1.000
_cell.length_b   1.000
_cell.length_c   1.000
_cell.angle_alpha   90.00
_cell.angle_beta   90.00
_cell.angle_gamma   90.00
#
_symmetry.space_group_name_H-M   'P 1'
#
loop_
_entity.id
_entity.type
_entity.pdbx_description
1 polymer ?
#
loop_
_entity_poly.entity_id
_entity_poly.type
_entity_poly.pdbx_seq_one_letter_code
_entity_poly.pdbx_strand_id
1 'polypeptide(L)'
;MIIALLIFFIATIFLMWQGTMPLVLGIVLAAGSAAILLYMFVKNAHLSLKLQKAMKKYKAKWVGAVAIVSGLSTTLSRDSILLLNRQDELIIDGPYRSIVMPLESIERIGVLYGESIMRNSDRDLSTMLALGMMPNFSYIRAYLTRNPQAKRQRFIMLKPFATSEEIERSDMIVLVEGSALSNLKALLNRPEIASIARVLDKKHIRRDRKAGKLRKDEDKSEEQSAKQRHSQIKESIPRQNTGAHELWASGDMRVRGADNNDSKSR
;
A
#
# COMPACT_ATOMS: atom_id res chain seq x y z
N MET A 1 -21.04 0.93 6.92
CA MET A 1 -21.40 1.46 8.25
C MET A 1 -22.64 2.32 8.20
N ILE A 2 -22.66 3.49 7.53
CA ILE A 2 -23.85 4.39 7.49
C ILE A 2 -25.14 3.64 7.10
N ILE A 3 -25.15 2.88 6.00
CA ILE A 3 -26.32 2.09 5.57
C ILE A 3 -26.73 1.05 6.64
N ALA A 4 -25.77 0.39 7.29
CA ALA A 4 -26.07 -0.60 8.33
C ALA A 4 -26.64 0.04 9.60
N LEU A 5 -26.17 1.24 9.98
CA LEU A 5 -26.74 2.03 11.08
C LEU A 5 -28.15 2.52 10.74
N LEU A 6 -28.40 2.92 9.49
CA LEU A 6 -29.73 3.31 9.03
C LEU A 6 -30.71 2.12 9.04
N ILE A 7 -30.30 0.94 8.54
CA ILE A 7 -31.08 -0.29 8.62
C ILE A 7 -31.35 -0.67 10.08
N PHE A 8 -30.34 -0.57 10.96
CA PHE A 8 -30.48 -0.86 12.39
C PHE A 8 -31.47 0.09 13.07
N PHE A 9 -31.42 1.39 12.77
CA PHE A 9 -32.37 2.39 13.26
C PHE A 9 -33.80 2.08 12.81
N ILE A 10 -34.00 1.82 11.51
CA ILE A 10 -35.32 1.47 10.95
C ILE A 10 -35.86 0.16 11.55
N ALA A 11 -35.01 -0.87 11.68
CA ALA A 11 -35.38 -2.15 12.30
C ALA A 11 -35.75 -1.98 13.78
N THR A 12 -35.05 -1.13 14.53
CA THR A 12 -35.35 -0.83 15.93
C THR A 12 -36.73 -0.17 16.07
N ILE A 13 -37.06 0.80 15.21
CA ILE A 13 -38.38 1.44 15.16
C ILE A 13 -39.47 0.40 14.81
N PHE A 14 -39.21 -0.48 13.85
CA PHE A 14 -40.16 -1.52 13.44
C PHE A 14 -40.43 -2.55 14.55
N LEU A 15 -39.38 -2.97 15.28
CA LEU A 15 -39.49 -3.87 16.44
C LEU A 15 -40.24 -3.22 17.62
N MET A 16 -40.04 -1.91 17.86
CA MET A 16 -40.88 -1.16 18.80
C MET A 16 -42.35 -1.12 18.36
N TRP A 17 -42.60 -0.84 17.08
CA TRP A 17 -43.96 -0.75 16.52
C TRP A 17 -44.72 -2.08 16.60
N GLN A 18 -44.04 -3.21 16.38
CA GLN A 18 -44.62 -4.54 16.55
C GLN A 18 -44.79 -4.98 18.02
N GLY A 19 -44.33 -4.19 19.00
CA GLY A 19 -44.39 -4.54 20.42
C GLY A 19 -43.47 -5.71 20.82
N THR A 20 -42.62 -6.19 19.91
CA THR A 20 -41.67 -7.29 20.17
C THR A 20 -40.45 -6.84 20.97
N MET A 21 -40.25 -5.54 21.14
CA MET A 21 -39.14 -4.96 21.88
C MET A 21 -39.62 -4.02 23.01
N PRO A 22 -39.05 -4.11 24.23
CA PRO A 22 -39.37 -3.18 25.31
C PRO A 22 -39.11 -1.72 24.92
N LEU A 23 -40.11 -0.87 25.12
CA LEU A 23 -40.16 0.50 24.61
C LEU A 23 -38.95 1.34 25.05
N VAL A 24 -38.52 1.19 26.31
CA VAL A 24 -37.32 1.85 26.87
C VAL A 24 -36.04 1.44 26.11
N LEU A 25 -35.87 0.14 25.84
CA LEU A 25 -34.66 -0.40 25.21
C LEU A 25 -34.60 -0.03 23.72
N GLY A 26 -35.76 0.00 23.05
CA GLY A 26 -35.91 0.51 21.69
C GLY A 26 -35.57 2.01 21.59
N ILE A 27 -36.07 2.85 22.50
CA ILE A 27 -35.72 4.29 22.53
C ILE A 27 -34.21 4.49 22.69
N VAL A 28 -33.56 3.78 23.61
CA VAL A 28 -32.11 3.91 23.84
C VAL A 28 -31.30 3.54 22.59
N LEU A 29 -31.65 2.46 21.89
CA LEU A 29 -30.98 2.05 20.66
C LEU A 29 -31.27 2.99 19.49
N ALA A 30 -32.50 3.49 19.34
CA ALA A 30 -32.87 4.45 18.32
C ALA A 30 -32.14 5.78 18.53
N ALA A 31 -32.11 6.30 19.77
CA ALA A 31 -31.38 7.52 20.12
C ALA A 31 -29.87 7.37 19.93
N GLY A 32 -29.28 6.25 20.36
CA GLY A 32 -27.85 5.99 20.20
C GLY A 32 -27.43 5.88 18.73
N SER A 33 -28.20 5.16 17.90
CA SER A 33 -27.92 5.05 16.47
C SER A 33 -28.16 6.37 15.71
N ALA A 34 -29.19 7.14 16.06
CA ALA A 34 -29.41 8.49 15.55
C ALA A 34 -28.27 9.45 15.91
N ALA A 35 -27.77 9.42 17.15
CA ALA A 35 -26.63 10.24 17.59
C ALA A 35 -25.35 9.91 16.82
N ILE A 36 -25.06 8.62 16.57
CA ILE A 36 -23.91 8.20 15.75
C ILE A 36 -24.06 8.66 14.29
N LEU A 37 -25.26 8.54 13.71
CA LEU A 37 -25.56 9.03 12.36
C LEU A 37 -25.39 10.56 12.26
N LEU A 38 -25.90 11.31 13.23
CA LEU A 38 -25.76 12.76 13.31
C LEU A 38 -24.29 13.18 13.45
N TYR A 39 -23.51 12.52 14.31
CA TYR A 39 -22.08 12.76 14.45
C TYR A 39 -21.33 12.51 13.13
N MET A 40 -21.62 11.41 12.43
CA MET A 40 -21.04 11.14 11.10
C MET A 40 -21.45 12.19 10.07
N PHE A 41 -22.69 12.66 10.10
CA PHE A 41 -23.20 13.69 9.20
C PHE A 41 -22.49 15.03 9.43
N VAL A 42 -22.43 15.51 10.68
CA VAL A 42 -21.74 16.76 11.06
C VAL A 42 -20.26 16.70 10.70
N LYS A 43 -19.58 15.57 10.96
CA LYS A 43 -18.18 15.38 10.58
C LYS A 43 -17.96 15.47 9.07
N ASN A 44 -18.82 14.81 8.27
CA ASN A 44 -18.74 14.87 6.81
C ASN A 44 -19.08 16.26 6.26
N ALA A 45 -20.06 16.95 6.84
CA ALA A 45 -20.42 18.32 6.49
C ALA A 45 -19.26 19.28 6.78
N HIS A 46 -18.62 19.17 7.95
CA HIS A 46 -17.46 20.00 8.30
C HIS A 46 -16.27 19.76 7.35
N LEU A 47 -16.00 18.50 6.96
CA LEU A 47 -15.00 18.18 5.94
C LEU A 47 -15.37 18.79 4.58
N SER A 48 -16.62 18.64 4.13
CA SER A 48 -17.12 19.24 2.88
C SER A 48 -16.95 20.76 2.87
N LEU A 49 -17.31 21.44 3.96
CA LEU A 49 -17.12 22.89 4.12
C LEU A 49 -15.64 23.29 4.13
N LYS A 50 -14.74 22.51 4.77
CA LYS A 50 -13.28 22.73 4.71
C LYS A 50 -12.77 22.63 3.27
N LEU A 51 -13.18 21.60 2.53
CA LEU A 51 -12.80 21.39 1.13
C LEU A 51 -13.39 22.48 0.21
N GLN A 52 -14.63 22.93 0.41
CA GLN A 52 -15.22 24.04 -0.34
C GLN A 52 -14.53 25.38 -0.05
N LYS A 53 -14.15 25.65 1.21
CA LYS A 53 -13.37 26.83 1.58
C LYS A 53 -12.00 26.81 0.90
N ALA A 54 -11.30 25.67 0.91
CA ALA A 54 -10.03 25.49 0.20
C ALA A 54 -10.20 25.65 -1.33
N MET A 55 -11.25 25.07 -1.92
CA MET A 55 -11.57 25.19 -3.35
C MET A 55 -11.75 26.66 -3.76
N LYS A 56 -12.45 27.46 -2.94
CA LYS A 56 -12.63 28.90 -3.17
C LYS A 56 -11.33 29.68 -2.97
N LYS A 57 -10.59 29.43 -1.88
CA LYS A 57 -9.33 30.10 -1.55
C LYS A 57 -8.30 29.95 -2.67
N TYR A 58 -8.11 28.72 -3.15
CA TYR A 58 -7.10 28.38 -4.17
C TYR A 58 -7.67 28.26 -5.59
N LYS A 59 -8.89 28.78 -5.85
CA LYS A 59 -9.60 28.74 -7.15
C LYS A 59 -9.58 27.37 -7.86
N ALA A 60 -9.57 26.27 -7.11
CA ALA A 60 -9.14 24.96 -7.58
C ALA A 60 -10.08 24.30 -8.62
N LYS A 61 -9.49 23.67 -9.64
CA LYS A 61 -10.12 22.75 -10.61
C LYS A 61 -10.58 21.45 -9.93
N TRP A 62 -9.86 20.97 -8.91
CA TRP A 62 -10.17 19.75 -8.17
C TRP A 62 -9.66 19.84 -6.73
N VAL A 63 -10.33 19.14 -5.81
CA VAL A 63 -10.01 19.09 -4.38
C VAL A 63 -10.27 17.67 -3.83
N GLY A 64 -9.41 17.18 -2.95
CA GLY A 64 -9.63 15.92 -2.22
C GLY A 64 -8.86 15.86 -0.90
N ALA A 65 -9.47 15.22 0.10
CA ALA A 65 -8.80 14.99 1.39
C ALA A 65 -7.72 13.91 1.26
N VAL A 66 -6.53 14.15 1.82
CA VAL A 66 -5.40 13.22 1.82
C VAL A 66 -4.69 13.20 3.17
N ALA A 67 -4.03 12.09 3.49
CA ALA A 67 -3.08 12.03 4.59
C ALA A 67 -1.65 11.92 4.05
N ILE A 68 -0.71 12.71 4.59
CA ILE A 68 0.71 12.59 4.25
C ILE A 68 1.27 11.39 5.02
N VAL A 69 1.90 10.44 4.32
CA VAL A 69 2.52 9.24 4.92
C VAL A 69 4.05 9.32 4.89
N SER A 70 4.62 9.80 3.79
CA SER A 70 6.08 9.92 3.63
C SER A 70 6.43 11.06 2.68
N GLY A 71 7.69 11.45 2.70
CA GLY A 71 8.28 12.30 1.65
C GLY A 71 8.16 13.80 1.83
N LEU A 72 7.78 14.24 3.03
CA LEU A 72 7.83 15.63 3.46
C LEU A 72 8.38 15.62 4.90
N SER A 73 9.10 16.67 5.31
CA SER A 73 9.66 16.77 6.67
C SER A 73 8.62 16.90 7.80
N THR A 74 7.34 16.88 7.44
CA THR A 74 6.19 16.98 8.34
C THR A 74 5.77 15.62 8.88
N THR A 75 5.43 15.58 10.18
CA THR A 75 4.76 14.46 10.83
C THR A 75 3.49 14.01 10.06
N LEU A 76 3.12 12.73 10.18
CA LEU A 76 1.94 12.12 9.54
C LEU A 76 0.65 12.92 9.82
N SER A 77 0.31 13.85 8.93
CA SER A 77 -0.87 14.68 9.06
C SER A 77 -2.05 14.01 8.35
N ARG A 78 -3.09 13.68 9.12
CA ARG A 78 -4.34 13.09 8.62
C ARG A 78 -5.29 14.12 7.98
N ASP A 79 -5.04 15.42 8.20
CA ASP A 79 -5.99 16.50 7.89
C ASP A 79 -5.52 17.39 6.72
N SER A 80 -4.71 16.83 5.82
CA SER A 80 -4.17 17.53 4.66
C SER A 80 -5.16 17.50 3.47
N ILE A 81 -5.02 18.46 2.56
CA ILE A 81 -5.86 18.56 1.36
C ILE A 81 -4.97 18.61 0.14
N LEU A 82 -5.27 17.79 -0.87
CA LEU A 82 -4.68 17.85 -2.19
C LEU A 82 -5.60 18.66 -3.11
N LEU A 83 -5.02 19.60 -3.83
CA LEU A 83 -5.72 20.56 -4.68
C LEU A 83 -5.04 20.61 -6.05
N LEU A 84 -5.80 20.80 -7.11
CA LEU A 84 -5.27 21.21 -8.42
C LEU A 84 -5.82 22.60 -8.75
N ASN A 85 -4.94 23.60 -8.88
CA ASN A 85 -5.30 24.97 -9.23
C ASN A 85 -5.71 25.09 -10.73
N ARG A 86 -6.28 26.23 -11.14
CA ARG A 86 -6.51 26.56 -12.55
C ARG A 86 -5.23 26.76 -13.35
N GLN A 87 -4.15 27.16 -12.67
CA GLN A 87 -2.81 27.37 -13.21
C GLN A 87 -1.99 26.06 -13.30
N ASP A 88 -2.65 24.90 -13.15
CA ASP A 88 -2.02 23.58 -13.21
C ASP A 88 -0.84 23.42 -12.23
N GLU A 89 -1.11 23.88 -11.00
CA GLU A 89 -0.30 23.67 -9.81
C GLU A 89 -1.01 22.67 -8.89
N LEU A 90 -0.27 21.67 -8.41
CA LEU A 90 -0.69 20.73 -7.41
C LEU A 90 -0.31 21.27 -6.02
N ILE A 91 -1.30 21.58 -5.19
CA ILE A 91 -1.10 22.15 -3.86
C ILE A 91 -1.43 21.11 -2.79
N ILE A 92 -0.50 20.87 -1.87
CA ILE A 92 -0.68 20.07 -0.66
C ILE A 92 -0.85 21.05 0.52
N ASP A 93 -2.09 21.29 0.93
CA ASP A 93 -2.45 22.17 2.04
C ASP A 93 -2.47 21.36 3.35
N GLY A 94 -1.36 21.38 4.08
CA GLY A 94 -1.22 20.76 5.41
C GLY A 94 -1.52 21.74 6.55
N PRO A 95 -1.68 21.27 7.80
CA PRO A 95 -2.01 22.12 8.94
C PRO A 95 -0.89 23.09 9.34
N TYR A 96 0.37 22.79 9.00
CA TYR A 96 1.54 23.61 9.35
C TYR A 96 2.22 24.29 8.14
N ARG A 97 2.08 23.71 6.94
CA ARG A 97 2.69 24.22 5.71
C ARG A 97 1.81 23.85 4.51
N SER A 98 1.62 24.80 3.60
CA SER A 98 1.14 24.55 2.24
C SER A 98 2.33 24.40 1.30
N ILE A 99 2.33 23.36 0.47
CA ILE A 99 3.37 23.12 -0.53
C ILE A 99 2.73 23.24 -1.91
N VAL A 100 3.31 24.06 -2.78
CA VAL A 100 2.86 24.28 -4.16
C VAL A 100 3.88 23.64 -5.09
N MET A 101 3.43 22.76 -5.99
CA MET A 101 4.25 22.14 -7.03
C MET A 101 3.56 22.35 -8.39
N PRO A 102 4.13 23.14 -9.31
CA PRO A 102 3.69 23.17 -10.71
C PRO A 102 3.65 21.74 -11.28
N LEU A 103 2.69 21.39 -12.13
CA LEU A 103 2.68 20.05 -12.75
C LEU A 103 3.94 19.80 -13.60
N GLU A 104 4.54 20.87 -14.16
CA GLU A 104 5.82 20.82 -14.86
C GLU A 104 6.99 20.36 -13.98
N SER A 105 6.93 20.59 -12.66
CA SER A 105 7.95 20.12 -11.70
C SER A 105 7.69 18.70 -11.19
N ILE A 106 6.72 17.97 -11.75
CA ILE A 106 6.36 16.60 -11.36
C ILE A 106 6.62 15.64 -12.53
N GLU A 107 7.62 14.77 -12.38
CA GLU A 107 7.99 13.77 -13.39
C GLU A 107 6.93 12.68 -13.54
N ARG A 108 6.38 12.20 -12.42
CA ARG A 108 5.46 11.05 -12.40
C ARG A 108 4.48 11.11 -11.23
N ILE A 109 3.23 10.77 -11.51
CA ILE A 109 2.20 10.53 -10.47
C ILE A 109 1.83 9.05 -10.47
N GLY A 110 2.29 8.28 -9.48
CA GLY A 110 1.87 6.89 -9.28
C GLY A 110 0.60 6.80 -8.43
N VAL A 111 -0.41 6.03 -8.85
CA VAL A 111 -1.59 5.73 -8.02
C VAL A 111 -1.84 4.24 -7.95
N LEU A 112 -1.94 3.70 -6.72
CA LEU A 112 -2.04 2.27 -6.47
C LEU A 112 -2.65 1.98 -5.10
N TYR A 113 -3.05 0.75 -4.83
CA TYR A 113 -3.61 0.38 -3.53
C TYR A 113 -2.53 0.01 -2.52
N GLY A 114 -2.73 0.28 -1.23
CA GLY A 114 -1.79 -0.15 -0.18
C GLY A 114 -1.54 -1.66 -0.16
N GLU A 115 -2.55 -2.45 -0.54
CA GLU A 115 -2.43 -3.88 -0.79
C GLU A 115 -1.42 -4.23 -1.90
N SER A 116 -1.27 -3.40 -2.94
CA SER A 116 -0.25 -3.57 -3.98
C SER A 116 1.15 -3.34 -3.43
N ILE A 117 1.34 -2.31 -2.59
CA ILE A 117 2.63 -2.01 -1.94
C ILE A 117 3.11 -3.22 -1.14
N MET A 118 2.22 -3.83 -0.34
CA MET A 118 2.57 -4.99 0.49
C MET A 118 2.94 -6.25 -0.31
N ARG A 119 2.44 -6.40 -1.55
CA ARG A 119 2.52 -7.65 -2.32
C ARG A 119 3.67 -7.70 -3.33
N ASN A 120 3.96 -6.58 -3.96
CA ASN A 120 4.97 -6.49 -5.02
C ASN A 120 6.32 -6.07 -4.40
N SER A 121 7.45 -6.28 -5.08
CA SER A 121 8.73 -5.71 -4.64
C SER A 121 8.84 -4.23 -5.01
N ASP A 122 9.76 -3.51 -4.39
CA ASP A 122 10.02 -2.08 -4.69
C ASP A 122 10.49 -1.90 -6.16
N ARG A 123 11.21 -2.89 -6.71
CA ARG A 123 11.62 -2.96 -8.13
C ARG A 123 10.45 -3.19 -9.08
N ASP A 124 9.51 -4.07 -8.72
CA ASP A 124 8.30 -4.31 -9.53
C ASP A 124 7.43 -3.05 -9.58
N LEU A 125 7.26 -2.39 -8.42
CA LEU A 125 6.48 -1.16 -8.31
C LEU A 125 7.14 -0.01 -9.09
N SER A 126 8.47 0.13 -9.04
CA SER A 126 9.23 1.06 -9.88
C SER A 126 8.91 0.86 -11.37
N THR A 127 9.00 -0.38 -11.84
CA THR A 127 8.76 -0.75 -13.24
C THR A 127 7.30 -0.51 -13.65
N MET A 128 6.34 -0.98 -12.85
CA MET A 128 4.90 -0.85 -13.13
C MET A 128 4.41 0.61 -13.15
N LEU A 129 5.04 1.49 -12.39
CA LEU A 129 4.71 2.92 -12.34
C LEU A 129 5.57 3.77 -13.28
N ALA A 130 6.56 3.17 -13.96
CA ALA A 130 7.55 3.86 -14.78
C ALA A 130 8.24 5.02 -14.03
N LEU A 131 8.73 4.76 -12.81
CA LEU A 131 9.34 5.77 -11.94
C LEU A 131 10.80 6.13 -12.29
N GLY A 132 11.46 5.37 -13.15
CA GLY A 132 12.86 5.59 -13.55
C GLY A 132 13.91 5.40 -12.44
N MET A 133 13.48 5.10 -11.21
CA MET A 133 14.33 4.88 -10.03
C MET A 133 13.70 3.83 -9.11
N MET A 134 14.48 3.22 -8.21
CA MET A 134 13.94 2.26 -7.23
C MET A 134 13.56 2.98 -5.92
N PRO A 135 12.26 3.18 -5.62
CA PRO A 135 11.81 3.87 -4.42
C PRO A 135 11.90 2.95 -3.20
N ASN A 136 12.23 3.51 -2.03
CA ASN A 136 12.23 2.77 -0.77
C ASN A 136 10.84 2.81 -0.11
N PHE A 137 10.05 1.73 -0.23
CA PHE A 137 8.72 1.64 0.39
C PHE A 137 8.71 1.05 1.80
N SER A 138 9.87 0.80 2.43
CA SER A 138 9.96 0.18 3.77
C SER A 138 9.10 0.89 4.83
N TYR A 139 9.16 2.22 4.90
CA TYR A 139 8.35 3.03 5.83
C TYR A 139 6.84 2.86 5.58
N ILE A 140 6.42 2.83 4.32
CA ILE A 140 5.02 2.70 3.93
C ILE A 140 4.51 1.27 4.19
N ARG A 141 5.35 0.25 3.98
CA ARG A 141 5.07 -1.14 4.40
C ARG A 141 4.90 -1.22 5.92
N ALA A 142 5.77 -0.57 6.71
CA ALA A 142 5.63 -0.52 8.17
C ALA A 142 4.33 0.20 8.59
N TYR A 143 3.99 1.34 7.97
CA TYR A 143 2.72 2.03 8.16
C TYR A 143 1.50 1.13 7.84
N LEU A 144 1.55 0.38 6.73
CA LEU A 144 0.49 -0.54 6.31
C LEU A 144 0.35 -1.77 7.21
N THR A 145 1.43 -2.23 7.82
CA THR A 145 1.39 -3.27 8.86
C THR A 145 0.71 -2.74 10.13
N ARG A 146 1.03 -1.51 10.56
CA ARG A 146 0.37 -0.85 11.71
C ARG A 146 -1.08 -0.43 11.44
N ASN A 147 -1.44 -0.16 10.19
CA ASN A 147 -2.78 0.31 9.78
C ASN A 147 -3.40 -0.62 8.72
N PRO A 148 -3.94 -1.80 9.10
CA PRO A 148 -4.47 -2.77 8.14
C PRO A 148 -5.59 -2.24 7.23
N GLN A 149 -6.37 -1.26 7.71
CA GLN A 149 -7.44 -0.62 6.93
C GLN A 149 -6.89 0.16 5.73
N ALA A 150 -5.70 0.76 5.84
CA ALA A 150 -5.08 1.53 4.77
C ALA A 150 -4.68 0.66 3.56
N LYS A 151 -4.55 -0.67 3.72
CA LYS A 151 -4.35 -1.60 2.59
C LYS A 151 -5.47 -1.51 1.54
N ARG A 152 -6.69 -1.08 1.94
CA ARG A 152 -7.83 -0.90 1.03
C ARG A 152 -7.90 0.50 0.38
N GLN A 153 -7.16 1.48 0.90
CA GLN A 153 -7.09 2.83 0.36
C GLN A 153 -6.11 2.92 -0.80
N ARG A 154 -6.25 3.97 -1.63
CA ARG A 154 -5.24 4.32 -2.63
C ARG A 154 -4.15 5.18 -2.02
N PHE A 155 -2.94 4.95 -2.49
CA PHE A 155 -1.76 5.75 -2.25
C PHE A 155 -1.48 6.54 -3.53
N ILE A 156 -1.15 7.82 -3.36
CA ILE A 156 -0.72 8.73 -4.41
C ILE A 156 0.76 9.00 -4.17
N MET A 157 1.57 8.76 -5.19
CA MET A 157 3.02 8.88 -5.18
C MET A 157 3.38 9.99 -6.16
N LEU A 158 4.03 11.04 -5.68
CA LEU A 158 4.48 12.16 -6.50
C LEU A 158 6.00 12.11 -6.55
N LYS A 159 6.55 11.88 -7.74
CA LYS A 159 7.98 12.03 -8.01
C LYS A 159 8.21 13.43 -8.59
N PRO A 160 8.81 14.37 -7.85
CA PRO A 160 9.22 15.65 -8.41
C PRO A 160 10.39 15.47 -9.37
N PHE A 161 10.54 16.37 -10.34
CA PHE A 161 11.84 16.55 -10.99
C PHE A 161 12.84 17.07 -9.94
N ALA A 162 14.12 16.69 -10.09
CA ALA A 162 15.16 16.88 -9.06
C ALA A 162 15.65 18.35 -8.94
N THR A 163 14.75 19.26 -8.57
CA THR A 163 14.98 20.71 -8.51
C THR A 163 14.24 21.34 -7.33
N SER A 164 14.81 21.24 -6.12
CA SER A 164 14.76 22.24 -5.04
C SER A 164 15.46 21.71 -3.79
N GLU A 165 16.32 22.52 -3.17
CA GLU A 165 16.99 22.21 -1.90
C GLU A 165 16.02 21.84 -0.76
N GLU A 166 14.76 22.30 -0.82
CA GLU A 166 13.74 21.96 0.19
C GLU A 166 13.16 20.54 0.06
N ILE A 167 13.33 19.89 -1.10
CA ILE A 167 12.77 18.56 -1.42
C ILE A 167 13.77 17.42 -1.12
N GLU A 168 15.06 17.76 -0.96
CA GLU A 168 16.22 16.86 -0.93
C GLU A 168 16.22 15.72 0.10
N ARG A 169 15.32 15.73 1.09
CA ARG A 169 15.25 14.66 2.10
C ARG A 169 14.42 13.45 1.67
N SER A 170 13.79 13.49 0.50
CA SER A 170 12.96 12.37 0.05
C SER A 170 12.60 12.39 -1.43
N ASP A 171 13.08 11.37 -2.13
CA ASP A 171 12.84 11.03 -3.54
C ASP A 171 11.37 11.06 -4.02
N MET A 172 10.40 10.98 -3.11
CA MET A 172 8.99 10.82 -3.45
C MET A 172 8.07 11.23 -2.30
N ILE A 173 7.10 12.10 -2.58
CA ILE A 173 5.99 12.41 -1.66
C ILE A 173 4.95 11.30 -1.77
N VAL A 174 4.55 10.71 -0.65
CA VAL A 174 3.55 9.65 -0.61
C VAL A 174 2.37 10.05 0.29
N LEU A 175 1.21 10.14 -0.35
CA LEU A 175 -0.07 10.52 0.22
C LEU A 175 -1.02 9.32 0.23
N VAL A 176 -2.01 9.32 1.11
CA VAL A 176 -3.12 8.35 1.15
C VAL A 176 -4.45 9.05 0.89
N GLU A 177 -5.26 8.47 0.02
CA GLU A 177 -6.63 8.89 -0.28
C GLU A 177 -7.49 8.82 0.98
N GLY A 178 -7.98 9.98 1.44
CA GLY A 178 -8.89 10.09 2.58
C GLY A 178 -10.21 9.37 2.32
N SER A 179 -10.84 8.80 3.35
CA SER A 179 -12.09 8.04 3.20
C SER A 179 -13.34 8.88 2.89
N ALA A 180 -13.23 10.21 2.94
CA ALA A 180 -14.30 11.15 2.69
C ALA A 180 -13.95 12.08 1.52
N LEU A 181 -14.90 12.22 0.58
CA LEU A 181 -14.95 13.26 -0.46
C LEU A 181 -13.78 13.27 -1.48
N SER A 182 -12.91 12.26 -1.48
CA SER A 182 -11.87 12.08 -2.50
C SER A 182 -12.46 11.48 -3.79
N ASN A 183 -12.57 12.29 -4.85
CA ASN A 183 -12.81 11.76 -6.19
C ASN A 183 -11.51 11.73 -6.99
N LEU A 184 -10.54 10.89 -6.56
CA LEU A 184 -9.24 10.77 -7.22
C LEU A 184 -9.37 10.34 -8.69
N LYS A 185 -10.43 9.59 -9.04
CA LYS A 185 -10.73 9.25 -10.44
C LYS A 185 -10.99 10.51 -11.28
N ALA A 186 -11.69 11.51 -10.75
CA ALA A 186 -11.90 12.78 -11.46
C ALA A 186 -10.62 13.61 -11.60
N LEU A 187 -9.64 13.49 -10.68
CA LEU A 187 -8.32 14.10 -10.87
C LEU A 187 -7.55 13.38 -11.99
N LEU A 188 -7.48 12.05 -11.93
CA LEU A 188 -6.73 11.22 -12.88
C LEU A 188 -7.30 11.25 -14.30
N ASN A 189 -8.59 11.56 -14.47
CA ASN A 189 -9.23 11.73 -15.77
C ASN A 189 -8.93 13.09 -16.43
N ARG A 190 -8.30 14.05 -15.73
CA ARG A 190 -7.93 15.35 -16.30
C ARG A 190 -6.72 15.20 -17.24
N PRO A 191 -6.74 15.78 -18.45
CA PRO A 191 -5.65 15.58 -19.43
C PRO A 191 -4.29 16.03 -18.91
N GLU A 192 -4.25 17.10 -18.11
CA GLU A 192 -3.04 17.65 -17.49
C GLU A 192 -2.38 16.66 -16.52
N ILE A 193 -3.19 15.82 -15.85
CA ILE A 193 -2.73 14.79 -14.91
C ILE A 193 -2.52 13.45 -15.62
N ALA A 194 -3.36 13.07 -16.58
CA ALA A 194 -3.36 11.77 -17.24
C ALA A 194 -2.05 11.48 -18.02
N SER A 195 -1.40 12.53 -18.53
CA SER A 195 -0.08 12.47 -19.19
C SER A 195 1.01 11.92 -18.24
N ILE A 196 1.14 12.54 -17.07
CA ILE A 196 2.15 12.21 -16.04
C ILE A 196 1.73 11.06 -15.13
N ALA A 197 0.43 10.77 -14.99
CA ALA A 197 -0.08 9.76 -14.08
C ALA A 197 0.02 8.31 -14.60
N ARG A 198 0.23 7.36 -13.69
CA ARG A 198 0.20 5.91 -13.93
C ARG A 198 -0.58 5.23 -12.80
N VAL A 199 -1.63 4.49 -13.17
CA VAL A 199 -2.58 3.89 -12.23
C VAL A 199 -2.46 2.37 -12.24
N LEU A 200 -2.04 1.77 -11.12
CA LEU A 200 -1.95 0.32 -10.97
C LEU A 200 -3.27 -0.26 -10.43
N ASP A 201 -4.13 -0.66 -11.36
CA ASP A 201 -5.41 -1.30 -11.05
C ASP A 201 -5.25 -2.67 -10.36
N LYS A 202 -6.15 -2.98 -9.42
CA LYS A 202 -6.20 -4.29 -8.71
C LYS A 202 -6.28 -5.52 -9.64
N LYS A 203 -6.69 -5.34 -10.90
CA LYS A 203 -6.75 -6.43 -11.89
C LYS A 203 -5.37 -6.91 -12.35
N HIS A 204 -4.34 -6.06 -12.40
CA HIS A 204 -2.99 -6.47 -12.80
C HIS A 204 -2.41 -7.53 -11.85
N ILE A 205 -2.59 -7.32 -10.54
CA ILE A 205 -2.21 -8.25 -9.45
C ILE A 205 -2.81 -9.67 -9.64
N ARG A 206 -3.94 -9.81 -10.34
CA ARG A 206 -4.56 -11.12 -10.64
C ARG A 206 -4.02 -11.78 -11.91
N ARG A 207 -3.52 -11.02 -12.89
CA ARG A 207 -2.93 -11.56 -14.12
C ARG A 207 -1.52 -12.11 -13.87
N ASP A 208 -0.69 -11.37 -13.14
CA ASP A 208 0.65 -11.83 -12.77
C ASP A 208 0.60 -13.07 -11.87
N ARG A 209 -0.45 -13.19 -11.04
CA ARG A 209 -0.73 -14.41 -10.27
C ARG A 209 -1.09 -15.63 -11.12
N LYS A 210 -1.59 -15.47 -12.35
CA LYS A 210 -1.81 -16.59 -13.28
C LYS A 210 -0.54 -16.91 -14.06
N ALA A 211 0.15 -15.91 -14.60
CA ALA A 211 1.41 -16.09 -15.33
C ALA A 211 2.52 -16.67 -14.44
N GLY A 212 2.69 -16.15 -13.23
CA GLY A 212 3.64 -16.64 -12.24
C GLY A 212 3.23 -17.95 -11.55
N LYS A 213 1.97 -18.39 -11.68
CA LYS A 213 1.60 -19.78 -11.35
C LYS A 213 1.99 -20.72 -12.48
N LEU A 214 1.65 -20.38 -13.73
CA LEU A 214 2.01 -21.19 -14.91
C LEU A 214 3.51 -21.54 -14.90
N ARG A 215 4.39 -20.53 -14.79
CA ARG A 215 5.84 -20.75 -14.74
C ARG A 215 6.30 -21.63 -13.57
N LYS A 216 5.66 -21.49 -12.41
CA LYS A 216 6.03 -22.25 -11.20
C LYS A 216 5.45 -23.67 -11.16
N ASP A 217 4.44 -23.94 -11.98
CA ASP A 217 3.91 -25.27 -12.23
C ASP A 217 4.66 -25.94 -13.41
N GLU A 218 5.16 -25.18 -14.39
CA GLU A 218 6.11 -25.61 -15.45
C GLU A 218 7.46 -26.04 -14.85
N ASP A 219 8.13 -25.18 -14.06
CA ASP A 219 9.40 -25.52 -13.38
C ASP A 219 9.30 -26.82 -12.56
N LYS A 220 8.16 -27.04 -11.89
CA LYS A 220 7.91 -28.26 -11.11
C LYS A 220 7.67 -29.49 -11.98
N SER A 221 7.03 -29.33 -13.13
CA SER A 221 6.83 -30.39 -14.10
C SER A 221 8.16 -30.85 -14.71
N GLU A 222 9.06 -29.90 -15.02
CA GLU A 222 10.42 -30.21 -15.45
C GLU A 222 11.25 -30.87 -14.34
N GLU A 223 11.18 -30.37 -13.10
CA GLU A 223 11.91 -30.95 -11.96
C GLU A 223 11.42 -32.38 -11.61
N GLN A 224 10.13 -32.67 -11.78
CA GLN A 224 9.58 -34.04 -11.66
C GLN A 224 9.98 -34.93 -12.83
N SER A 225 9.97 -34.41 -14.06
CA SER A 225 10.41 -35.12 -15.27
C SER A 225 11.90 -35.49 -15.21
N ALA A 226 12.74 -34.60 -14.69
CA ALA A 226 14.16 -34.85 -14.46
C ALA A 226 14.39 -35.94 -13.40
N LYS A 227 13.61 -35.95 -12.31
CA LYS A 227 13.67 -36.99 -11.27
C LYS A 227 13.22 -38.35 -11.80
N GLN A 228 12.16 -38.43 -12.61
CA GLN A 228 11.73 -39.69 -13.25
C GLN A 228 12.76 -40.24 -14.24
N ARG A 229 13.43 -39.37 -15.03
CA ARG A 229 14.52 -39.81 -15.91
C ARG A 229 15.72 -40.35 -15.12
N HIS A 230 16.08 -39.72 -13.99
CA HIS A 230 17.17 -40.21 -13.14
C HIS A 230 16.84 -41.51 -12.39
N SER A 231 15.57 -41.80 -12.06
CA SER A 231 15.20 -43.11 -11.49
C SER A 231 15.28 -44.22 -12.53
N GLN A 232 14.81 -44.00 -13.76
CA GLN A 232 14.88 -45.02 -14.83
C GLN A 232 16.32 -45.38 -15.21
N ILE A 233 17.23 -44.40 -15.25
CA ILE A 233 18.67 -44.63 -15.53
C ILE A 233 19.35 -45.46 -14.43
N LYS A 234 18.85 -45.43 -13.18
CA LYS A 234 19.39 -46.24 -12.07
C LYS A 234 18.93 -47.69 -12.06
N GLU A 235 17.81 -48.02 -12.70
CA GLU A 235 17.31 -49.40 -12.80
C GLU A 235 17.91 -50.16 -13.99
N SER A 236 18.47 -49.47 -14.99
CA SER A 236 19.03 -50.08 -16.20
C SER A 236 20.52 -50.45 -16.13
N ILE A 237 21.18 -50.33 -14.97
CA ILE A 237 22.61 -50.68 -14.80
C ILE A 237 22.73 -52.02 -14.06
N PRO A 238 23.17 -53.11 -14.71
CA PRO A 238 23.38 -54.38 -14.02
C PRO A 238 24.55 -54.27 -13.03
N ARG A 239 24.33 -54.65 -11.77
CA ARG A 239 25.39 -54.75 -10.76
C ARG A 239 26.34 -55.90 -11.12
N GLN A 240 27.48 -55.60 -11.73
CA GLN A 240 28.61 -56.53 -11.76
C GLN A 240 29.27 -56.58 -10.38
N ASN A 241 29.36 -57.79 -9.83
CA ASN A 241 30.15 -58.09 -8.65
C ASN A 241 31.61 -58.30 -9.06
N THR A 242 32.51 -57.43 -8.61
CA THR A 242 33.95 -57.71 -8.54
C THR A 242 34.45 -57.27 -7.16
N GLY A 243 34.97 -58.22 -6.38
CA GLY A 243 35.58 -57.96 -5.08
C GLY A 243 37.09 -57.72 -5.17
N ALA A 244 37.66 -57.27 -4.04
CA ALA A 244 39.07 -56.93 -3.81
C ALA A 244 39.58 -55.73 -4.65
N HIS A 245 40.18 -54.68 -4.06
CA HIS A 245 41.22 -54.75 -3.04
C HIS A 245 41.16 -53.60 -2.01
N GLU A 246 41.63 -53.90 -0.80
CA GLU A 246 42.05 -52.91 0.19
C GLU A 246 43.30 -52.15 -0.27
N LEU A 247 43.55 -50.95 0.29
CA LEU A 247 44.81 -50.55 0.97
C LEU A 247 44.94 -49.01 1.16
N TRP A 248 45.40 -48.60 2.35
CA TRP A 248 45.77 -47.23 2.79
C TRP A 248 44.64 -46.18 2.89
N ALA A 249 44.53 -45.35 3.93
CA ALA A 249 45.20 -45.36 5.24
C ALA A 249 44.35 -44.62 6.31
N SER A 250 44.47 -45.05 7.56
CA SER A 250 43.85 -44.43 8.74
C SER A 250 44.45 -43.06 9.10
N GLY A 251 43.67 -42.20 9.77
CA GLY A 251 44.13 -40.90 10.26
C GLY A 251 43.14 -40.26 11.23
N ASP A 252 43.11 -40.76 12.47
CA ASP A 252 42.24 -40.29 13.56
C ASP A 252 42.86 -39.07 14.28
N MET A 253 42.10 -38.01 14.54
CA MET A 253 42.45 -37.02 15.58
C MET A 253 41.27 -36.11 16.01
N ARG A 254 40.98 -36.12 17.31
CA ARG A 254 40.07 -35.18 18.02
C ARG A 254 40.86 -34.10 18.77
N VAL A 255 40.53 -32.81 18.58
CA VAL A 255 40.65 -31.67 19.55
C VAL A 255 39.59 -30.62 19.14
N ARG A 256 38.74 -29.99 19.97
CA ARG A 256 38.42 -29.94 21.42
C ARG A 256 39.09 -28.86 22.30
N GLY A 257 38.67 -27.60 22.12
CA GLY A 257 38.89 -26.45 23.03
C GLY A 257 38.94 -25.15 22.20
N ALA A 258 38.17 -24.08 22.44
CA ALA A 258 37.77 -23.34 23.64
C ALA A 258 38.66 -22.09 23.90
N ASP A 259 37.98 -20.94 23.90
CA ASP A 259 38.26 -19.60 24.43
C ASP A 259 39.65 -19.27 25.03
N ASN A 260 40.16 -18.07 24.71
CA ASN A 260 40.38 -17.05 25.76
C ASN A 260 40.61 -15.62 25.26
N ASN A 261 40.42 -14.67 26.18
CA ASN A 261 40.39 -13.22 26.01
C ASN A 261 41.76 -12.53 25.83
N ASP A 262 41.68 -11.26 25.42
CA ASP A 262 42.49 -10.10 25.83
C ASP A 262 44.01 -10.25 26.08
N SER A 263 44.80 -9.45 25.37
CA SER A 263 45.52 -8.34 26.04
C SER A 263 46.12 -7.31 25.07
N LYS A 264 46.27 -6.09 25.60
CA LYS A 264 46.82 -4.87 24.96
C LYS A 264 48.27 -5.06 24.47
N SER A 265 48.66 -4.39 23.39
CA SER A 265 49.44 -3.12 23.45
C SER A 265 50.23 -2.80 22.17
N ARG A 266 49.95 -1.63 21.57
CA ARG A 266 50.92 -0.53 21.37
C ARG A 266 50.18 0.71 20.86
#